data_AF-A0A925HFD0-F1
#
_entry.id   AF-A0A925HFD0-F1
#
_cell.length_a   1.000
_cell.length_b   1.000
_cell.length_c   1.000
_cell.angle_alpha   90.00
_cell.angle_beta   90.00
_cell.angle_gamma   90.00
#
_symmetry.space_group_name_H-M   'P 1'
#
loop_
_entity.id
_entity.type
_entity.pdbx_description
1 polymer ?
#
loop_
_entity_poly.entity_id
_entity_poly.type
_entity_poly.pdbx_seq_one_letter_code
_entity_poly.pdbx_strand_id
1 'polypeptide(L)' 'MDPKKNIIFNQSQVAEHAELAWVFNCVARIGWLNRMTQFKEKAGKDRENASIGLFAYPALMAADILVYRATHVP' A
#
# COMPACT_ATOMS: atom_id res chain seq x y z
N MET A 1 -20.49 -3.60 -11.76
CA MET A 1 -19.23 -3.10 -12.35
C MET A 1 -19.17 -3.62 -13.78
N ASP A 2 -19.14 -2.74 -14.78
CA ASP A 2 -19.06 -3.12 -16.20
C ASP A 2 -17.58 -3.07 -16.66
N PRO A 3 -16.96 -4.20 -17.03
CA PRO A 3 -15.56 -4.25 -17.48
C PRO A 3 -15.29 -3.48 -18.78
N LYS A 4 -16.31 -3.15 -19.57
CA LYS A 4 -16.14 -2.33 -20.79
C LYS A 4 -15.99 -0.83 -20.48
N LYS A 5 -16.45 -0.41 -19.31
CA LYS A 5 -16.42 0.99 -18.84
C LYS A 5 -15.42 1.22 -17.70
N ASN A 6 -15.02 0.15 -17.01
CA ASN A 6 -14.17 0.19 -15.83
C ASN A 6 -13.05 -0.84 -15.97
N ILE A 7 -11.83 -0.46 -15.59
CA ILE A 7 -10.69 -1.37 -15.57
C ILE A 7 -10.75 -2.16 -14.27
N ILE A 8 -10.93 -3.47 -14.38
CA ILE A 8 -10.90 -4.42 -13.26
C ILE A 8 -9.75 -5.37 -13.51
N PHE A 9 -8.81 -5.44 -12.58
CA PHE A 9 -7.60 -6.22 -12.74
C PHE A 9 -7.13 -6.77 -11.39
N ASN A 10 -6.24 -7.77 -11.44
CA ASN A 10 -5.55 -8.27 -10.27
C ASN A 10 -4.26 -7.46 -10.08
N GLN A 11 -4.08 -6.85 -8.91
CA GLN A 11 -2.90 -6.04 -8.57
C GLN A 11 -1.58 -6.75 -8.90
N SER A 12 -1.47 -8.05 -8.64
CA SER A 12 -0.23 -8.80 -8.86
C SER A 12 0.15 -8.96 -10.33
N GLN A 13 -0.76 -8.67 -11.26
CA GLN A 13 -0.53 -8.72 -12.69
C GLN A 13 0.04 -7.41 -13.26
N VAL A 14 0.26 -6.39 -12.41
CA VAL A 14 0.76 -5.07 -12.80
C VAL A 14 2.00 -4.76 -11.95
N ALA A 15 3.19 -4.92 -12.52
CA ALA A 15 4.46 -4.86 -11.80
C ALA A 15 4.75 -3.45 -11.23
N GLU A 16 4.22 -2.42 -11.89
CA GLU A 16 4.43 -1.00 -11.58
C GLU A 16 3.97 -0.65 -10.16
N HIS A 17 3.02 -1.39 -9.60
CA HIS A 17 2.61 -1.25 -8.19
C HIS A 17 3.77 -1.52 -7.25
N ALA A 18 4.47 -2.64 -7.45
CA ALA A 18 5.61 -3.03 -6.61
C ALA A 18 6.82 -2.11 -6.84
N GLU A 19 7.06 -1.71 -8.09
CA GLU A 19 8.15 -0.81 -8.45
C GLU A 19 7.98 0.57 -7.81
N LEU A 20 6.78 1.18 -7.93
CA LEU A 20 6.50 2.48 -7.32
C LEU A 20 6.46 2.39 -5.80
N ALA A 21 5.97 1.28 -5.23
CA ALA A 21 6.01 1.05 -3.79
C ALA A 21 7.45 1.02 -3.26
N TRP A 22 8.40 0.46 -4.01
CA TRP A 22 9.82 0.50 -3.63
C TRP A 22 10.37 1.92 -3.58
N VAL A 23 10.05 2.74 -4.59
CA VAL A 23 10.41 4.17 -4.60
C VAL A 23 9.79 4.91 -3.41
N PHE A 24 8.51 4.64 -3.11
CA PHE A 24 7.84 5.26 -1.96
C PHE A 24 8.41 4.82 -0.61
N ASN A 25 8.84 3.56 -0.48
CA ASN A 25 9.55 3.09 0.72
C ASN A 25 10.86 3.87 0.96
N CYS A 26 11.51 4.38 -0.09
CA CYS A 26 12.71 5.21 0.05
C CYS A 26 12.42 6.64 0.54
N VAL A 27 11.16 7.08 0.49
CA VAL A 27 10.73 8.43 0.92
C VAL A 27 9.97 8.38 2.24
N ALA A 28 9.19 7.31 2.45
CA ALA A 28 8.40 7.10 3.65
C ALA A 28 9.30 6.92 4.89
N ARG A 29 8.99 7.63 5.97
CA ARG A 29 9.74 7.53 7.22
C ARG A 29 9.18 6.38 8.07
N ILE A 30 10.08 5.60 8.66
CA ILE A 30 9.74 4.53 9.63
C ILE A 30 8.79 5.05 10.73
N GLY A 31 9.04 6.25 11.25
CA GLY A 31 8.19 6.86 12.28
C GLY A 31 6.75 7.16 11.83
N TRP A 32 6.49 7.35 10.53
CA TRP A 32 5.14 7.55 10.00
C TRP A 32 4.36 6.25 10.03
N LEU A 33 4.96 5.17 9.52
CA LEU A 33 4.36 3.84 9.47
C LEU A 33 4.12 3.28 10.88
N ASN A 34 5.06 3.48 11.81
CA ASN A 34 4.91 3.10 13.22
C ASN A 34 3.73 3.79 13.93
N ARG A 35 3.31 4.98 13.46
CA ARG A 35 2.19 5.71 14.06
C ARG A 35 0.83 5.26 13.54
N MET A 36 0.76 4.54 12.43
CA MET A 36 -0.50 4.12 11.85
C MET A 36 -1.28 3.21 12.81
N THR A 37 -2.53 3.58 13.09
CA THR A 37 -3.44 2.83 13.94
C THR A 37 -3.62 1.40 13.42
N GLN A 38 -3.80 1.24 12.10
CA GLN A 38 -3.95 -0.07 11.47
C GLN A 38 -2.77 -1.00 11.71
N PHE A 39 -1.53 -0.48 11.68
CA PHE A 39 -0.36 -1.30 12.00
C PHE A 39 -0.38 -1.71 13.48
N LYS A 40 -0.64 -0.78 14.39
CA LYS A 40 -0.67 -1.05 15.84
C LYS A 40 -1.75 -2.07 16.23
N GLU A 41 -2.93 -1.96 15.64
CA GLU A 41 -4.06 -2.85 15.91
C GLU A 41 -3.81 -4.24 15.34
N LYS A 42 -3.36 -4.33 14.08
CA LYS A 42 -3.13 -5.62 13.40
C LYS A 42 -1.88 -6.35 13.87
N ALA A 43 -0.81 -5.63 14.21
CA ALA A 43 0.40 -6.22 14.81
C ALA A 43 0.17 -6.61 16.28
N GLY A 44 -0.80 -5.97 16.95
CA GLY A 44 -1.16 -6.27 18.33
C GLY A 44 -0.03 -6.02 19.32
N LYS A 45 0.04 -6.86 20.35
CA LYS A 45 1.05 -6.76 21.42
C LYS A 45 2.43 -7.23 20.96
N ASP A 46 2.50 -8.10 19.96
CA ASP A 46 3.73 -8.72 19.49
C ASP A 46 4.13 -8.16 18.13
N ARG A 47 4.64 -6.93 18.17
CA ARG A 47 4.98 -6.18 16.95
C ARG A 47 6.19 -6.72 16.22
N GLU A 48 7.05 -7.49 16.91
CA GLU A 48 8.24 -8.08 16.30
C GLU A 48 7.87 -9.26 15.38
N ASN A 49 6.77 -9.95 15.68
CA ASN A 49 6.23 -11.01 14.83
C ASN A 49 5.38 -10.50 13.65
N ALA A 50 5.17 -9.19 13.54
CA ALA A 50 4.45 -8.62 12.41
C ALA A 50 5.29 -8.66 11.13
N SER A 51 4.66 -9.00 10.00
CA SER A 51 5.36 -9.01 8.71
C SER A 51 5.72 -7.59 8.26
N ILE A 52 6.84 -7.46 7.56
CA ILE A 52 7.23 -6.20 6.90
C ILE A 52 6.13 -5.74 5.92
N GLY A 53 5.44 -6.68 5.27
CA GLY A 53 4.29 -6.37 4.42
C GLY A 53 3.17 -5.64 5.18
N LEU A 54 2.84 -6.08 6.39
CA LEU A 54 1.84 -5.40 7.24
C LEU A 54 2.30 -3.99 7.68
N PHE A 55 3.60 -3.78 7.81
CA PHE A 55 4.16 -2.48 8.13
C PHE A 55 4.21 -1.53 6.92
N ALA A 56 4.58 -2.05 5.74
CA ALA A 56 4.87 -1.27 4.54
C ALA A 56 3.70 -1.19 3.55
N TYR A 57 2.60 -1.95 3.74
CA TYR A 57 1.44 -1.89 2.84
C TYR A 57 0.89 -0.47 2.60
N PRO A 58 0.98 0.51 3.53
CA PRO A 58 0.51 1.86 3.23
C PRO A 58 1.30 2.55 2.12
N ALA A 59 2.59 2.23 1.95
CA ALA A 59 3.38 2.71 0.82
C ALA A 59 2.93 2.04 -0.49
N LEU A 60 2.62 0.73 -0.46
CA LEU A 60 2.02 0.03 -1.60
C LEU A 60 0.65 0.60 -1.96
N MET A 61 -0.20 0.87 -0.97
CA MET A 61 -1.52 1.50 -1.18
C MET A 61 -1.40 2.89 -1.82
N ALA A 62 -0.41 3.69 -1.42
CA ALA A 62 -0.12 4.96 -2.07
C ALA A 62 0.31 4.75 -3.54
N ALA A 63 1.14 3.73 -3.81
CA ALA A 63 1.55 3.37 -5.16
C ALA A 63 0.36 2.94 -6.01
N ASP A 64 -0.55 2.13 -5.45
CA ASP A 64 -1.77 1.66 -6.12
C ASP A 64 -2.64 2.82 -6.63
N ILE A 65 -2.66 3.94 -5.91
CA ILE A 65 -3.42 5.15 -6.26
C ILE A 65 -2.66 5.99 -7.29
N LEU A 66 -1.38 6.26 -7.00
CA LEU A 66 -0.60 7.26 -7.73
C LEU A 66 -0.07 6.77 -9.07
N VAL A 67 0.08 5.45 -9.27
CA VAL A 67 0.46 4.89 -10.58
C VAL A 67 -0.56 5.24 -11.67
N TYR A 68 -1.84 5.42 -11.31
CA TYR A 68 -2.92 5.82 -12.22
C TYR A 68 -3.28 7.30 -12.15
N ARG A 69 -2.60 8.10 -11.31
CA ARG A 69 -2.93 9.50 -11.05
C ARG A 69 -4.40 9.68 -10.63
N ALA A 70 -4.92 8.77 -9.80
CA ALA A 70 -6.29 8.83 -9.33
C ALA A 70 -6.56 10.14 -8.57
N THR A 71 -7.69 10.79 -8.86
CA THR A 71 -8.07 12.06 -8.20
C THR A 71 -9.07 11.86 -7.06
N HIS A 72 -9.75 10.71 -7.00
CA HIS A 72 -10.71 10.36 -5.97
C HIS A 72 -10.48 8.91 -5.54
N VAL A 73 -10.46 8.68 -4.22
CA VAL A 73 -10.34 7.36 -3.60
C VAL A 73 -11.45 7.26 -2.56
N PRO A 74 -12.38 6.29 -2.68
CA PRO A 74 -13.49 6.14 -1.74
C PRO A 74 -13.08 5.59 -0.38
#